data_AF-A0A960QXW0-F1
#
_entry.id   AF-A0A960QXW0-F1
#
_cell.length_a   1.000
_cell.length_b   1.000
_cell.length_c   1.000
_cell.angle_alpha   90.00
_cell.angle_beta   90.00
_cell.angle_gamma   90.00
#
_symmetry.space_group_name_H-M   'P 1'
#
loop_
_entity.id
_entity.type
_entity.pdbx_description
1 polymer ?
#
loop_
_entity_poly.entity_id
_entity_poly.type
_entity_poly.pdbx_seq_one_letter_code
_entity_poly.pdbx_strand_id
1 'polypeptide(L)'
;DYEGRLYDMVADPGQKTPVNEKEPELAAQLTDAVAAWRKDVFGKVEAPEPGAGGKGKGGKKGGGGGGNAVDPRPIPVGYREFPITMLPARDGEPRGEVKRSSGAPNSSYFVNWTSQEDRLVWKLTVATAGRYEVTVDCTCPIPDAGSTVELSFQGKTLSGKVEPGWDPPLNTNQDTLPRPPAESQMKEFKTLKLGEVDLPAGEGDLVLRATEIPGAHVMDLRRLTLTLLP
;
A
#
# COMPACT_ATOMS: atom_id res chain seq x y z
N ASP A 1 -7.48 -16.63 10.15
CA ASP A 1 -6.67 -15.48 9.74
C ASP A 1 -6.06 -15.77 8.37
N TYR A 2 -5.13 -14.94 7.89
CA TYR A 2 -4.54 -15.13 6.56
C TYR A 2 -3.57 -16.33 6.47
N GLU A 3 -3.15 -16.88 7.61
CA GLU A 3 -2.26 -18.05 7.72
C GLU A 3 -3.07 -19.36 7.80
N GLY A 4 -4.40 -19.29 7.68
CA GLY A 4 -5.29 -20.44 7.76
C GLY A 4 -5.65 -20.88 9.19
N ARG A 5 -5.25 -20.12 10.22
CA ARG A 5 -5.65 -20.41 11.60
C ARG A 5 -7.10 -20.01 11.82
N LEU A 6 -7.90 -20.88 12.42
CA LEU A 6 -9.30 -20.65 12.72
C LEU A 6 -9.46 -20.35 14.20
N TYR A 7 -10.36 -19.44 14.54
CA TYR A 7 -10.62 -19.03 15.92
C TYR A 7 -12.11 -19.03 16.19
N ASP A 8 -12.50 -19.44 17.38
CA ASP A 8 -13.86 -19.28 17.86
C ASP A 8 -14.07 -17.81 18.26
N MET A 9 -14.78 -17.04 17.44
CA MET A 9 -14.98 -15.62 17.69
C MET A 9 -15.92 -15.33 18.87
N VAL A 10 -16.66 -16.32 19.37
CA VAL A 10 -17.54 -16.18 20.53
C VAL A 10 -16.77 -16.46 21.82
N ALA A 11 -16.05 -17.58 21.88
CA ALA A 11 -15.28 -17.98 23.06
C ALA A 11 -13.90 -17.29 23.13
N ASP A 12 -13.33 -16.91 21.99
CA ASP A 12 -12.03 -16.27 21.85
C ASP A 12 -12.08 -15.11 20.84
N PRO A 13 -12.79 -14.01 21.18
CA PRO A 13 -12.84 -12.82 20.33
C PRO A 13 -11.46 -12.17 20.09
N GLY A 14 -10.47 -12.50 20.94
CA GLY A 14 -9.09 -12.03 20.83
C GLY A 14 -8.23 -12.84 19.86
N GLN A 15 -8.75 -13.91 19.25
CA GLN A 15 -8.03 -14.78 18.30
C GLN A 15 -6.68 -15.29 18.84
N LYS A 16 -6.66 -15.78 20.08
CA LYS A 16 -5.45 -16.22 20.78
C LYS A 16 -5.16 -17.70 20.58
N THR A 17 -6.20 -18.53 20.49
CA THR A 17 -6.11 -19.99 20.49
C THR A 17 -6.73 -20.55 19.23
N PRO A 18 -5.93 -21.02 18.26
CA PRO A 18 -6.45 -21.66 17.07
C PRO A 18 -7.25 -22.93 17.42
N VAL A 19 -8.33 -23.18 16.68
CA VAL A 19 -9.19 -24.38 16.85
C VAL A 19 -8.89 -25.47 15.83
N ASN A 20 -7.93 -25.25 14.91
CA ASN A 20 -7.64 -26.18 13.80
C ASN A 20 -7.40 -27.63 14.25
N GLU A 21 -6.64 -27.84 15.32
CA GLU A 21 -6.36 -29.19 15.86
C GLU A 21 -7.54 -29.79 16.62
N LYS A 22 -8.41 -28.94 17.17
CA LYS A 22 -9.61 -29.36 17.93
C LYS A 22 -10.77 -29.73 17.00
N GLU A 23 -10.84 -29.07 15.84
CA GLU A 23 -11.91 -29.21 14.85
C GLU A 23 -11.32 -29.45 13.44
N PRO A 24 -10.62 -30.58 13.21
CA PRO A 24 -9.87 -30.81 11.97
C PRO A 24 -10.76 -30.95 10.73
N GLU A 25 -11.95 -31.52 10.87
CA GLU A 25 -12.91 -31.66 9.76
C GLU A 25 -13.44 -30.29 9.32
N LEU A 26 -13.81 -29.44 10.27
CA LEU A 26 -14.23 -28.06 10.01
C LEU A 26 -13.08 -27.25 9.39
N ALA A 27 -11.85 -27.46 9.87
CA ALA A 27 -10.67 -26.79 9.33
C ALA A 27 -10.43 -27.17 7.87
N ALA A 28 -10.55 -28.44 7.52
CA ALA A 28 -10.45 -28.90 6.13
C ALA A 28 -11.56 -28.28 5.26
N GLN A 29 -12.82 -28.33 5.73
CA GLN A 29 -13.96 -27.77 5.01
C GLN A 29 -13.78 -26.27 4.70
N LEU A 30 -13.36 -25.48 5.69
CA LEU A 30 -13.16 -24.04 5.52
C LEU A 30 -11.94 -23.73 4.64
N THR A 31 -10.90 -24.58 4.69
CA THR A 31 -9.74 -24.46 3.79
C THR A 31 -10.16 -24.69 2.33
N ASP A 32 -10.95 -25.74 2.08
CA ASP A 32 -11.47 -26.03 0.74
C ASP A 32 -12.41 -24.92 0.25
N ALA A 33 -13.24 -24.36 1.14
CA ALA A 33 -14.10 -23.22 0.81
C ALA A 33 -13.30 -21.98 0.42
N VAL A 34 -12.20 -21.67 1.11
CA VAL A 34 -11.30 -20.56 0.76
C VAL A 34 -10.60 -20.83 -0.58
N ALA A 35 -10.15 -22.05 -0.84
CA ALA A 35 -9.54 -22.42 -2.12
C ALA A 35 -10.52 -22.29 -3.29
N ALA A 36 -11.76 -22.77 -3.11
CA ALA A 36 -12.83 -22.63 -4.10
C ALA A 36 -13.18 -21.16 -4.36
N TRP A 37 -13.36 -20.37 -3.29
CA TRP A 37 -13.62 -18.93 -3.40
C TRP A 37 -12.50 -18.18 -4.13
N ARG A 38 -11.23 -18.52 -3.86
CA ARG A 38 -10.09 -17.90 -4.55
C ARG A 38 -10.10 -18.17 -6.05
N LYS A 39 -10.42 -19.40 -6.45
CA LYS A 39 -10.54 -19.76 -7.86
C LYS A 39 -11.73 -19.06 -8.53
N ASP A 40 -12.83 -18.91 -7.80
CA ASP A 40 -14.01 -18.20 -8.28
C ASP A 40 -13.74 -16.70 -8.47
N VAL A 41 -13.18 -16.05 -7.46
CA VAL A 41 -12.86 -14.63 -7.51
C VAL A 41 -11.74 -14.37 -8.50
N PHE A 42 -10.54 -14.90 -8.28
CA PHE A 42 -9.32 -14.52 -9.01
C PHE A 42 -9.09 -15.29 -10.32
N GLY A 43 -9.92 -16.30 -10.62
CA GLY A 43 -9.86 -17.04 -11.89
C GLY A 43 -8.52 -17.78 -12.09
N LYS A 44 -7.83 -17.49 -13.21
CA LYS A 44 -6.53 -18.10 -13.57
C LYS A 44 -5.32 -17.42 -12.91
N VAL A 45 -5.54 -16.28 -12.25
CA VAL A 45 -4.50 -15.63 -11.46
C VAL A 45 -4.47 -16.38 -10.14
N GLU A 46 -3.39 -17.11 -9.88
CA GLU A 46 -3.23 -17.78 -8.59
C GLU A 46 -3.34 -16.74 -7.49
N ALA A 47 -4.44 -16.81 -6.72
CA ALA A 47 -4.57 -16.02 -5.51
C ALA A 47 -3.49 -16.48 -4.53
N PRO A 48 -2.89 -15.57 -3.75
CA PRO A 48 -1.80 -15.94 -2.84
C PRO A 48 -2.25 -17.07 -1.90
N GLU A 49 -1.50 -18.18 -1.88
CA GLU A 49 -1.81 -19.34 -1.02
C GLU A 49 -1.84 -18.94 0.47
N PRO A 50 -2.67 -19.58 1.30
CA PRO A 50 -2.66 -19.31 2.74
C PRO A 50 -1.30 -19.75 3.28
N GLY A 51 -0.57 -18.83 3.93
CA GLY A 51 0.76 -19.13 4.48
C GLY A 51 1.95 -19.03 3.50
N ALA A 52 1.76 -18.51 2.27
CA ALA A 52 2.88 -18.16 1.37
C ALA A 52 3.66 -16.90 1.80
N GLY A 53 3.21 -16.21 2.87
CA GLY A 53 4.10 -15.34 3.63
C GLY A 53 5.18 -16.22 4.26
N GLY A 54 6.38 -16.19 3.69
CA GLY A 54 7.46 -17.13 4.00
C GLY A 54 7.63 -17.39 5.49
N LYS A 55 8.14 -18.58 5.83
CA LYS A 55 8.62 -18.97 7.15
C LYS A 55 9.71 -18.00 7.66
N GLY A 56 9.32 -16.78 8.00
CA GLY A 56 10.04 -15.95 8.94
C GLY A 56 9.86 -16.63 10.28
N LYS A 57 10.86 -17.43 10.68
CA LYS A 57 11.05 -17.83 12.07
C LYS A 57 10.61 -16.68 12.96
N GLY A 58 9.75 -16.95 13.94
CA GLY A 58 9.31 -15.99 14.95
C GLY A 58 10.44 -15.07 15.35
N GLY A 59 10.49 -13.93 14.68
CA GLY A 59 11.42 -12.87 14.95
C GLY A 59 10.90 -12.25 16.22
N LYS A 60 11.66 -12.38 17.30
CA LYS A 60 11.57 -11.55 18.49
C LYS A 60 11.02 -10.18 18.09
N LYS A 61 9.95 -9.70 18.76
CA LYS A 61 9.63 -8.27 18.84
C LYS A 61 10.89 -7.57 19.37
N GLY A 62 11.81 -7.25 18.47
CA GLY A 62 12.97 -6.43 18.72
C GLY A 62 12.46 -5.01 18.84
N GLY A 63 12.63 -4.42 20.03
CA GLY A 63 12.35 -3.02 20.25
C GLY A 63 13.15 -2.17 19.26
N GLY A 64 12.44 -1.39 18.45
CA GLY A 64 13.00 -0.45 17.47
C GLY A 64 12.43 -0.68 16.06
N GLY A 65 11.32 -0.01 15.72
CA GLY A 65 10.79 0.02 14.35
C GLY A 65 9.27 -0.18 14.15
N GLY A 66 8.45 -0.09 15.20
CA GLY A 66 7.02 -0.42 15.15
C GLY A 66 6.08 0.55 14.41
N GLY A 67 6.58 1.50 13.61
CA GLY A 67 5.75 2.51 12.92
C GLY A 67 5.45 2.24 11.45
N ASN A 68 6.21 1.33 10.80
CA ASN A 68 6.18 1.17 9.35
C ASN A 68 5.54 -0.13 8.84
N ALA A 69 5.20 -1.07 9.72
CA ALA A 69 4.62 -2.36 9.34
C ALA A 69 3.29 -2.20 8.59
N VAL A 70 3.19 -2.84 7.43
CA VAL A 70 1.96 -2.97 6.63
C VAL A 70 1.53 -4.43 6.57
N ASP A 71 0.29 -4.67 6.15
CA ASP A 71 -0.19 -6.01 5.90
C ASP A 71 0.68 -6.69 4.81
N PRO A 72 1.23 -7.89 5.06
CA PRO A 72 2.14 -8.55 4.11
C PRO A 72 1.41 -9.18 2.91
N ARG A 73 0.07 -9.20 2.91
CA ARG A 73 -0.73 -9.73 1.81
C ARG A 73 -0.64 -8.81 0.59
N PRO A 74 -0.37 -9.34 -0.60
CA PRO A 74 -0.45 -8.57 -1.83
C PRO A 74 -1.83 -7.95 -2.03
N ILE A 75 -1.87 -6.72 -2.53
CA ILE A 75 -3.09 -6.01 -2.90
C ILE A 75 -3.45 -6.43 -4.34
N PRO A 76 -4.64 -7.02 -4.56
CA PRO A 76 -5.06 -7.36 -5.92
C PRO A 76 -5.41 -6.10 -6.70
N VAL A 77 -4.94 -6.00 -7.94
CA VAL A 77 -5.22 -4.89 -8.86
C VAL A 77 -5.61 -5.42 -10.24
N GLY A 78 -6.31 -4.60 -11.03
CA GLY A 78 -6.57 -4.93 -12.44
C GLY A 78 -7.80 -5.81 -12.68
N TYR A 79 -8.85 -5.68 -11.88
CA TYR A 79 -10.16 -6.25 -12.23
C TYR A 79 -10.82 -5.42 -13.31
N ARG A 80 -11.30 -6.04 -14.40
CA ARG A 80 -11.90 -5.29 -15.51
C ARG A 80 -13.21 -4.61 -15.11
N GLU A 81 -13.99 -5.24 -14.26
CA GLU A 81 -15.28 -4.75 -13.74
C GLU A 81 -15.08 -3.60 -12.74
N PHE A 82 -13.92 -3.55 -12.08
CA PHE A 82 -13.50 -2.51 -11.15
C PHE A 82 -12.06 -2.08 -11.47
N PRO A 83 -11.85 -1.33 -12.57
CA PRO A 83 -10.53 -1.09 -13.13
C PRO A 83 -9.65 -0.19 -12.26
N ILE A 84 -10.24 0.51 -11.30
CA ILE A 84 -9.55 1.47 -10.43
C ILE A 84 -9.15 0.78 -9.14
N THR A 85 -7.85 0.84 -8.80
CA THR A 85 -7.34 0.44 -7.49
C THR A 85 -6.59 1.59 -6.83
N MET A 86 -7.04 1.94 -5.64
CA MET A 86 -6.49 3.00 -4.80
C MET A 86 -5.46 2.42 -3.84
N LEU A 87 -4.24 2.92 -3.89
CA LEU A 87 -3.09 2.49 -3.08
C LEU A 87 -2.67 3.64 -2.14
N PRO A 88 -3.37 3.84 -1.01
CA PRO A 88 -3.06 4.90 -0.05
C PRO A 88 -1.76 4.61 0.73
N ALA A 89 -1.20 5.64 1.35
CA ALA A 89 0.02 5.52 2.17
C ALA A 89 -0.10 4.57 3.37
N ARG A 90 -1.32 4.31 3.87
CA ARG A 90 -1.54 3.33 4.95
C ARG A 90 -1.19 1.90 4.52
N ASP A 91 -1.35 1.59 3.24
CA ASP A 91 -1.16 0.25 2.67
C ASP A 91 0.23 0.11 2.00
N GLY A 92 1.00 1.20 1.93
CA GLY A 92 2.35 1.21 1.39
C GLY A 92 3.42 1.26 2.49
N GLU A 93 4.52 0.56 2.29
CA GLU A 93 5.70 0.57 3.16
C GLU A 93 6.65 1.71 2.74
N PRO A 94 6.92 2.69 3.61
CA PRO A 94 7.99 3.64 3.38
C PRO A 94 9.34 3.02 3.77
N ARG A 95 10.33 3.11 2.88
CA ARG A 95 11.71 2.66 3.12
C ARG A 95 12.67 3.86 2.95
N GLY A 96 13.74 3.87 3.75
CA GLY A 96 14.65 5.03 3.85
C GLY A 96 14.17 6.01 4.92
N GLU A 97 14.30 7.30 4.63
CA GLU A 97 13.96 8.39 5.55
C GLU A 97 12.50 8.85 5.45
N VAL A 98 11.77 8.36 4.44
CA VAL A 98 10.32 8.60 4.34
C VAL A 98 9.61 8.04 5.56
N LYS A 99 8.64 8.80 6.04
CA LYS A 99 7.76 8.39 7.14
C LYS A 99 6.32 8.75 6.84
N ARG A 100 5.41 8.26 7.68
CA ARG A 100 4.03 8.71 7.70
C ARG A 100 3.91 10.03 8.45
N SER A 101 2.94 10.84 8.06
CA SER A 101 2.58 12.11 8.70
C SER A 101 2.13 11.96 10.17
N SER A 102 1.67 10.78 10.58
CA SER A 102 1.36 10.43 11.96
C SER A 102 1.70 8.97 12.26
N GLY A 103 1.79 8.63 13.55
CA GLY A 103 1.98 7.24 14.00
C GLY A 103 0.77 6.35 13.73
N ALA A 104 -0.44 6.92 13.77
CA ALA A 104 -1.65 6.25 13.33
C ALA A 104 -1.66 6.20 11.79
N PRO A 105 -1.67 5.00 11.15
CA PRO A 105 -1.57 4.91 9.70
C PRO A 105 -2.89 5.23 8.99
N ASN A 106 -4.03 5.07 9.66
CA ASN A 106 -5.34 5.46 9.15
C ASN A 106 -5.35 6.96 8.83
N SER A 107 -5.71 7.30 7.59
CA SER A 107 -5.73 8.68 7.10
C SER A 107 -4.36 9.41 7.09
N SER A 108 -3.24 8.67 7.13
CA SER A 108 -1.89 9.24 6.95
C SER A 108 -1.51 9.41 5.48
N TYR A 109 -0.43 10.15 5.25
CA TYR A 109 0.27 10.33 3.98
C TYR A 109 1.78 10.23 4.19
N PHE A 110 2.54 9.96 3.14
CA PHE A 110 4.00 9.97 3.20
C PHE A 110 4.54 11.39 3.19
N VAL A 111 5.55 11.63 4.02
CA VAL A 111 6.27 12.89 4.18
C VAL A 111 7.76 12.61 4.28
N ASN A 112 8.58 13.67 4.25
CA ASN A 112 10.04 13.59 4.41
C ASN A 112 10.72 12.76 3.31
N TRP A 113 10.20 12.83 2.09
CA TRP A 113 10.85 12.23 0.93
C TRP A 113 11.90 13.19 0.37
N THR A 114 13.16 12.96 0.74
CA THR A 114 14.27 13.89 0.51
C THR A 114 15.49 13.22 -0.13
N SER A 115 15.52 11.89 -0.20
CA SER A 115 16.63 11.13 -0.75
C SER A 115 16.24 10.33 -2.00
N GLN A 116 17.19 10.21 -2.93
CA GLN A 116 17.06 9.28 -4.07
C GLN A 116 17.15 7.81 -3.66
N GLU A 117 17.52 7.51 -2.41
CA GLU A 117 17.50 6.14 -1.86
C GLU A 117 16.16 5.76 -1.22
N ASP A 118 15.28 6.74 -0.98
CA ASP A 118 13.96 6.50 -0.42
C ASP A 118 13.08 5.73 -1.41
N ARG A 119 12.21 4.85 -0.88
CA ARG A 119 11.26 4.07 -1.67
C ARG A 119 9.89 4.07 -1.00
N LEU A 120 8.84 4.16 -1.82
CA LEU A 120 7.47 3.87 -1.42
C LEU A 120 7.06 2.56 -2.09
N VAL A 121 6.66 1.57 -1.30
CA VAL A 121 6.47 0.21 -1.79
C VAL A 121 5.09 -0.34 -1.47
N TRP A 122 4.40 -0.85 -2.48
CA TRP A 122 3.16 -1.62 -2.31
C TRP A 122 3.36 -3.01 -2.89
N LYS A 123 3.02 -4.05 -2.12
CA LYS A 123 3.04 -5.42 -2.62
C LYS A 123 1.75 -5.69 -3.38
N LEU A 124 1.83 -6.03 -4.65
CA LEU A 124 0.67 -6.19 -5.53
C LEU A 124 0.57 -7.62 -6.09
N THR A 125 -0.67 -8.01 -6.41
CA THR A 125 -0.99 -9.06 -7.38
C THR A 125 -1.74 -8.41 -8.54
N VAL A 126 -1.08 -8.28 -9.69
CA VAL A 126 -1.72 -7.77 -10.91
C VAL A 126 -2.49 -8.90 -11.56
N ALA A 127 -3.81 -8.82 -11.53
CA ALA A 127 -4.68 -9.86 -12.07
C ALA A 127 -4.74 -9.83 -13.61
N THR A 128 -4.83 -8.63 -14.19
CA THR A 128 -4.91 -8.46 -15.64
C THR A 128 -3.66 -7.77 -16.17
N ALA A 129 -2.90 -8.44 -17.02
CA ALA A 129 -1.86 -7.77 -17.79
C ALA A 129 -2.51 -6.74 -18.74
N GLY A 130 -1.94 -5.55 -18.83
CA GLY A 130 -2.51 -4.50 -19.67
C GLY A 130 -1.91 -3.13 -19.39
N ARG A 131 -2.50 -2.11 -20.02
CA ARG A 131 -2.10 -0.72 -19.82
C ARG A 131 -2.84 -0.12 -18.64
N TYR A 132 -2.12 0.57 -17.77
CA TYR A 132 -2.66 1.23 -16.60
C TYR A 132 -2.34 2.71 -16.65
N GLU A 133 -3.34 3.56 -16.43
CA GLU A 133 -3.11 4.95 -16.05
C GLU A 133 -2.65 5.01 -14.59
N VAL A 134 -1.63 5.82 -14.33
CA VAL A 134 -1.06 6.05 -13.01
C VAL A 134 -1.29 7.50 -12.61
N THR A 135 -1.95 7.69 -11.47
CA THR A 135 -2.11 9.01 -10.85
C THR A 135 -1.66 8.99 -9.40
N VAL A 136 -1.23 10.15 -8.90
CA VAL A 136 -0.75 10.34 -7.53
C VAL A 136 -1.45 11.55 -6.93
N ASP A 137 -2.07 11.38 -5.76
CA ASP A 137 -2.56 12.50 -4.96
C ASP A 137 -1.43 13.01 -4.07
N CYS A 138 -0.91 14.19 -4.36
CA CYS A 138 0.24 14.77 -3.68
C CYS A 138 0.12 16.28 -3.41
N THR A 139 1.04 16.77 -2.58
CA THR A 139 1.40 18.19 -2.46
C THR A 139 2.92 18.32 -2.62
N CYS A 140 3.39 19.43 -3.15
CA CYS A 140 4.81 19.71 -3.37
C CYS A 140 5.04 21.21 -3.13
N PRO A 141 5.92 21.62 -2.20
CA PRO A 141 6.29 23.03 -2.05
C PRO A 141 6.67 23.64 -3.39
N ILE A 142 6.22 24.86 -3.68
CA ILE A 142 6.49 25.54 -4.96
C ILE A 142 7.99 25.59 -5.31
N PRO A 143 8.92 25.86 -4.36
CA PRO A 143 10.36 25.83 -4.64
C PRO A 143 10.93 24.43 -4.94
N ASP A 144 10.21 23.38 -4.56
CA ASP A 144 10.65 21.98 -4.66
C ASP A 144 10.10 21.27 -5.92
N ALA A 145 9.26 21.96 -6.70
CA ALA A 145 8.69 21.42 -7.92
C ALA A 145 9.77 21.05 -8.97
N GLY A 146 9.50 20.00 -9.75
CA GLY A 146 10.35 19.55 -10.84
C GLY A 146 11.14 18.27 -10.58
N SER A 147 11.00 17.65 -9.39
CA SER A 147 11.54 16.32 -9.10
C SER A 147 11.08 15.28 -10.12
N THR A 148 11.97 14.38 -10.52
CA THR A 148 11.65 13.26 -11.42
C THR A 148 11.48 11.98 -10.59
N VAL A 149 10.35 11.30 -10.76
CA VAL A 149 10.04 10.03 -10.10
C VAL A 149 9.89 8.90 -11.10
N GLU A 150 10.20 7.69 -10.67
CA GLU A 150 10.07 6.45 -11.44
C GLU A 150 9.24 5.45 -10.64
N LEU A 151 8.15 4.98 -11.24
CA LEU A 151 7.39 3.82 -10.80
C LEU A 151 7.92 2.59 -11.50
N SER A 152 8.07 1.48 -10.77
CA SER A 152 8.52 0.20 -11.34
C SER A 152 7.76 -0.99 -10.80
N PHE A 153 7.52 -1.98 -11.67
CA PHE A 153 6.93 -3.28 -11.32
C PHE A 153 7.40 -4.33 -12.31
N GLN A 154 7.99 -5.43 -11.83
CA GLN A 154 8.51 -6.54 -12.65
C GLN A 154 9.30 -6.10 -13.91
N GLY A 155 10.20 -5.13 -13.74
CA GLY A 155 11.05 -4.61 -14.82
C GLY A 155 10.37 -3.65 -15.80
N LYS A 156 9.08 -3.36 -15.64
CA LYS A 156 8.39 -2.25 -16.32
C LYS A 156 8.54 -0.97 -15.52
N THR A 157 8.71 0.15 -16.21
CA THR A 157 8.90 1.45 -15.57
C THR A 157 8.05 2.54 -16.20
N LEU A 158 7.73 3.55 -15.40
CA LEU A 158 7.10 4.81 -15.82
C LEU A 158 7.80 5.95 -15.09
N SER A 159 8.32 6.92 -15.83
CA SER A 159 8.90 8.13 -15.26
C SER A 159 7.98 9.32 -15.47
N GLY A 160 7.93 10.22 -14.49
CA GLY A 160 7.15 11.45 -14.55
C GLY A 160 7.74 12.56 -13.69
N LYS A 161 7.34 13.80 -13.95
CA LYS A 161 7.74 14.96 -13.15
C LYS A 161 6.68 15.33 -12.12
N VAL A 162 7.14 15.77 -10.96
CA VAL A 162 6.30 16.36 -9.91
C VAL A 162 6.16 17.85 -10.16
N GLU A 163 5.15 18.21 -10.97
CA GLU A 163 4.85 19.60 -11.30
C GLU A 163 3.37 19.78 -11.71
N PRO A 164 2.78 20.98 -11.52
CA PRO A 164 3.35 22.13 -10.84
C PRO A 164 3.42 21.94 -9.31
N GLY A 165 4.17 22.81 -8.63
CA GLY A 165 4.12 22.88 -7.17
C GLY A 165 2.73 23.24 -6.66
N TRP A 166 2.35 22.64 -5.53
CA TRP A 166 1.09 22.83 -4.83
C TRP A 166 1.25 22.52 -3.34
N ASP A 167 1.22 23.53 -2.49
CA ASP A 167 1.40 23.36 -1.03
C ASP A 167 0.41 24.22 -0.25
N PRO A 168 -0.85 23.75 -0.10
CA PRO A 168 -1.84 24.44 0.70
C PRO A 168 -1.55 24.27 2.19
N PRO A 169 -2.00 25.23 3.03
CA PRO A 169 -1.82 25.13 4.47
C PRO A 169 -2.54 23.90 5.04
N LEU A 170 -2.03 23.41 6.16
CA LEU A 170 -2.72 22.38 6.94
C LEU A 170 -4.08 22.90 7.44
N ASN A 171 -5.08 22.03 7.44
CA ASN A 171 -6.38 22.27 8.03
C ASN A 171 -6.25 22.23 9.56
N THR A 172 -6.14 23.39 10.21
CA THR A 172 -5.89 23.49 11.65
C THR A 172 -7.16 23.66 12.49
N ASN A 173 -8.32 23.85 11.86
CA ASN A 173 -9.61 24.10 12.51
C ASN A 173 -10.50 22.84 12.61
N GLN A 174 -9.91 21.64 12.64
CA GLN A 174 -10.69 20.40 12.59
C GLN A 174 -11.21 19.92 13.94
N ASP A 175 -10.70 20.46 15.05
CA ASP A 175 -11.00 19.97 16.39
C ASP A 175 -11.66 21.03 17.26
N THR A 176 -12.71 20.64 17.97
CA THR A 176 -13.36 21.47 18.99
C THR A 176 -12.72 21.29 20.37
N LEU A 177 -11.85 20.29 20.53
CA LEU A 177 -11.14 19.99 21.78
C LEU A 177 -9.65 19.70 21.53
N PRO A 178 -8.71 20.14 22.38
CA PRO A 178 -7.31 19.75 22.26
C PRO A 178 -7.14 18.23 22.41
N ARG A 179 -6.56 17.57 21.40
CA ARG A 179 -6.18 16.15 21.45
C ARG A 179 -4.65 16.00 21.41
N PRO A 180 -4.09 14.91 21.98
CA PRO A 180 -2.70 14.56 21.77
C PRO A 180 -2.38 14.43 20.27
N PRO A 181 -1.14 14.73 19.83
CA PRO A 181 -0.71 14.55 18.44
C PRO A 181 -0.69 13.06 18.08
N ALA A 182 -1.82 12.53 17.64
CA ALA A 182 -2.00 11.13 17.27
C ALA A 182 -2.41 10.95 15.81
N GLU A 183 -3.15 11.91 15.26
CA GLU A 183 -3.72 11.88 13.92
C GLU A 183 -2.98 12.83 12.98
N SER A 184 -3.02 12.52 11.69
CA SER A 184 -2.48 13.39 10.66
C SER A 184 -3.31 14.67 10.52
N GLN A 185 -2.65 15.83 10.52
CA GLN A 185 -3.29 17.05 10.04
C GLN A 185 -3.41 16.98 8.52
N MET A 186 -4.63 17.10 8.01
CA MET A 186 -4.89 17.00 6.58
C MET A 186 -4.69 18.34 5.89
N LYS A 187 -4.38 18.29 4.61
CA LYS A 187 -4.40 19.43 3.68
C LYS A 187 -5.04 18.99 2.36
N GLU A 188 -5.29 19.92 1.47
CA GLU A 188 -5.82 19.61 0.14
C GLU A 188 -4.73 18.98 -0.75
N PHE A 189 -4.92 17.73 -1.15
CA PHE A 189 -4.04 17.05 -2.10
C PHE A 189 -4.59 17.20 -3.52
N LYS A 190 -3.71 17.38 -4.50
CA LYS A 190 -4.08 17.40 -5.92
C LYS A 190 -3.61 16.15 -6.63
N THR A 191 -4.40 15.70 -7.59
CA THR A 191 -4.06 14.56 -8.44
C THR A 191 -3.09 15.00 -9.54
N LEU A 192 -1.90 14.41 -9.52
CA LEU A 192 -0.89 14.45 -10.56
C LEU A 192 -1.04 13.21 -11.45
N LYS A 193 -1.21 13.39 -12.76
CA LYS A 193 -1.17 12.30 -13.73
C LYS A 193 0.30 12.00 -14.06
N LEU A 194 0.81 10.84 -13.65
CA LEU A 194 2.18 10.42 -13.96
C LEU A 194 2.30 9.88 -15.39
N GLY A 195 1.28 9.22 -15.90
CA GLY A 195 1.25 8.69 -17.26
C GLY A 195 0.60 7.31 -17.35
N GLU A 196 0.99 6.55 -18.36
CA GLU A 196 0.47 5.21 -18.63
C GLU A 196 1.62 4.19 -18.64
N VAL A 197 1.38 2.99 -18.12
CA VAL A 197 2.38 1.91 -18.05
C VAL A 197 1.75 0.56 -18.37
N ASP A 198 2.45 -0.27 -19.14
CA ASP A 198 2.05 -1.66 -19.34
C ASP A 198 2.53 -2.51 -18.16
N LEU A 199 1.60 -3.07 -17.37
CA LEU A 199 1.93 -3.97 -16.27
C LEU A 199 1.68 -5.43 -16.69
N PRO A 200 2.65 -6.35 -16.48
CA PRO A 200 2.41 -7.77 -16.62
C PRO A 200 1.51 -8.27 -15.48
N ALA A 201 0.79 -9.37 -15.72
CA ALA A 201 0.12 -10.08 -14.65
C ALA A 201 1.15 -10.81 -13.76
N GLY A 202 0.88 -10.87 -12.45
CA GLY A 202 1.72 -11.55 -11.49
C GLY A 202 1.90 -10.78 -10.18
N GLU A 203 2.68 -11.35 -9.26
CA GLU A 203 2.96 -10.76 -7.95
C GLU A 203 4.30 -10.01 -7.93
N GLY A 204 4.39 -8.94 -7.16
CA GLY A 204 5.64 -8.22 -6.96
C GLY A 204 5.50 -6.93 -6.17
N ASP A 205 6.63 -6.29 -5.91
CA ASP A 205 6.69 -4.95 -5.32
C ASP A 205 6.47 -3.91 -6.44
N LEU A 206 5.43 -3.10 -6.29
CA LEU A 206 5.30 -1.82 -6.99
C LEU A 206 6.09 -0.78 -6.20
N VAL A 207 7.15 -0.26 -6.82
CA VAL A 207 8.10 0.65 -6.17
C VAL A 207 8.07 2.01 -6.85
N LEU A 208 7.78 3.06 -6.08
CA LEU A 208 7.96 4.44 -6.50
C LEU A 208 9.23 5.00 -5.85
N ARG A 209 10.10 5.60 -6.66
CA ARG A 209 11.38 6.22 -6.23
C ARG A 209 11.63 7.54 -6.95
N ALA A 210 12.51 8.37 -6.39
CA ALA A 210 13.00 9.57 -7.07
C ALA A 210 14.30 9.27 -7.80
N THR A 211 14.45 9.81 -9.01
CA THR A 211 15.69 9.72 -9.81
C THR A 211 16.40 11.07 -9.92
N GLU A 212 15.68 12.17 -9.65
CA GLU A 212 16.23 13.52 -9.59
C GLU A 212 15.43 14.35 -8.59
N ILE A 213 16.12 15.13 -7.76
CA ILE A 213 15.52 15.99 -6.73
C ILE A 213 16.23 17.35 -6.82
N PRO A 214 15.74 18.30 -7.65
CA PRO A 214 16.36 19.60 -7.80
C PRO A 214 16.09 20.54 -6.60
N GLY A 215 15.01 20.28 -5.86
CA GLY A 215 14.64 20.98 -4.62
C GLY A 215 15.07 20.24 -3.35
N ALA A 216 14.43 20.57 -2.23
CA ALA A 216 14.67 19.92 -0.94
C ALA A 216 13.84 18.65 -0.72
N HIS A 217 12.63 18.60 -1.28
CA HIS A 217 11.70 17.47 -1.13
C HIS A 217 11.13 17.04 -2.48
N VAL A 218 10.70 15.79 -2.57
CA VAL A 218 10.01 15.27 -3.76
C VAL A 218 8.54 15.70 -3.74
N MET A 219 7.79 15.22 -2.74
CA MET A 219 6.38 15.53 -2.49
C MET A 219 5.94 14.93 -1.15
N ASP A 220 4.81 15.40 -0.62
CA ASP A 220 4.00 14.60 0.30
C ASP A 220 3.00 13.78 -0.53
N LEU A 221 2.95 12.45 -0.33
CA LEU A 221 2.14 11.54 -1.13
C LEU A 221 1.04 10.88 -0.29
N ARG A 222 -0.22 11.12 -0.63
CA ARG A 222 -1.37 10.51 0.05
C ARG A 222 -1.78 9.17 -0.55
N ARG A 223 -1.82 9.08 -1.87
CA ARG A 223 -2.35 7.93 -2.58
C ARG A 223 -1.75 7.82 -3.98
N LEU A 224 -1.38 6.61 -4.39
CA LEU A 224 -1.20 6.24 -5.79
C LEU A 224 -2.47 5.54 -6.27
N THR A 225 -2.89 5.77 -7.51
CA THR A 225 -4.06 5.09 -8.10
C THR A 225 -3.65 4.47 -9.43
N LEU A 226 -3.98 3.18 -9.59
CA LEU A 226 -3.84 2.46 -10.85
C LEU A 226 -5.23 2.30 -11.47
N THR A 227 -5.39 2.67 -12.74
CA THR A 227 -6.63 2.45 -13.50
C THR A 227 -6.33 1.59 -14.72
N LEU A 228 -6.82 0.36 -14.75
CA LEU A 228 -6.74 -0.50 -15.94
C LEU A 228 -7.52 0.14 -17.09
N LEU A 229 -6.85 0.35 -18.22
CA LEU A 229 -7.45 0.92 -19.41
C LEU A 229 -8.11 -0.16 -20.28
N PRO A 230 -9.13 0.20 -21.10
CA PRO A 230 -9.83 -0.73 -22.00
C PRO A 230 -8.94 -1.43 -23.02
#